data_AF-A0AAV3EL63-F1
#
_entry.id   AF-A0AAV3EL63-F1
#
_cell.length_a   1.000
_cell.length_b   1.000
_cell.length_c   1.000
_cell.angle_alpha   90.00
_cell.angle_beta   90.00
_cell.angle_gamma   90.00
#
_symmetry.space_group_name_H-M   'P 1'
#
loop_
_entity.id
_entity.type
_entity.pdbx_description
1 polymer ?
#
loop_
_entity_poly.entity_id
_entity_poly.type
_entity_poly.pdbx_seq_one_letter_code
_entity_poly.pdbx_strand_id
1 'polypeptide(L)'
;MLHVKTPSGNIYYNEELIKNIVALATMECNNVVGLANRNFKEDNSNLSSGIKINLTEDKSKLNIHVFVIIKYGIKISIIASDIIHLIKDSVERFLELSINSIVVNIQGIRYEN
;
A
#
# COMPACT_ATOMS: atom_id res chain seq x y z
N MET A 1 2.65 -14.84 -7.84
CA MET A 1 1.17 -14.84 -7.84
C MET A 1 0.68 -15.11 -6.42
N LEU A 2 -0.33 -14.40 -5.96
CA LEU A 2 -0.99 -14.60 -4.68
C LEU A 2 -2.19 -15.52 -4.85
N HIS A 3 -2.25 -16.58 -4.04
CA HIS A 3 -3.32 -17.55 -4.05
C HIS A 3 -4.30 -17.24 -2.93
N VAL A 4 -5.48 -16.73 -3.28
CA VAL A 4 -6.55 -16.37 -2.34
C VAL A 4 -7.62 -17.47 -2.33
N LYS A 5 -8.03 -17.89 -1.14
CA LYS A 5 -9.12 -18.85 -0.95
C LYS A 5 -10.44 -18.11 -0.73
N THR A 6 -11.46 -18.51 -1.49
CA THR A 6 -12.83 -18.03 -1.35
C THR A 6 -13.79 -19.21 -1.14
N PRO A 7 -15.02 -18.99 -0.66
CA PRO A 7 -16.02 -20.06 -0.52
C PRO A 7 -16.35 -20.76 -1.86
N SER A 8 -16.23 -20.04 -2.98
CA SER A 8 -16.57 -20.54 -4.33
C SER A 8 -15.38 -21.13 -5.09
N GLY A 9 -14.17 -21.09 -4.52
CA GLY A 9 -12.96 -21.60 -5.15
C GLY A 9 -11.71 -20.77 -4.88
N ASN A 10 -10.69 -20.94 -5.71
CA ASN A 10 -9.41 -20.26 -5.58
C ASN A 10 -9.24 -19.19 -6.66
N ILE A 11 -8.77 -18.00 -6.27
CA ILE A 11 -8.44 -16.89 -7.18
C ILE A 11 -6.94 -16.63 -7.10
N TYR A 12 -6.33 -16.41 -8.26
CA TYR A 12 -4.90 -16.11 -8.38
C TYR A 12 -4.70 -14.67 -8.83
N TYR A 13 -4.08 -13.87 -7.97
CA TYR A 13 -3.76 -12.49 -8.28
C TYR A 13 -2.28 -12.34 -8.67
N ASN A 14 -2.01 -11.47 -9.63
CA ASN A 14 -0.65 -10.97 -9.78
C ASN A 14 -0.33 -10.06 -8.58
N GLU A 15 0.77 -10.35 -7.88
CA GLU A 15 1.21 -9.56 -6.74
C GLU A 15 1.55 -8.13 -7.15
N GLU A 16 2.13 -7.95 -8.34
CA GLU A 16 2.46 -6.64 -8.86
C GLU A 16 1.23 -5.79 -9.17
N LEU A 17 0.14 -6.42 -9.65
CA LEU A 17 -1.13 -5.73 -9.85
C LEU A 17 -1.67 -5.15 -8.53
N ILE A 18 -1.65 -5.95 -7.46
CA ILE A 18 -2.12 -5.50 -6.14
C ILE A 18 -1.22 -4.38 -5.63
N LYS A 19 0.12 -4.53 -5.74
CA LYS A 19 1.06 -3.47 -5.35
C LYS A 19 0.82 -2.18 -6.11
N ASN A 20 0.53 -2.24 -7.41
CA ASN A 20 0.25 -1.06 -8.22
C ASN A 20 -1.03 -0.35 -7.80
N ILE A 21 -2.10 -1.09 -7.47
CA ILE A 21 -3.34 -0.49 -6.94
C ILE A 21 -3.07 0.21 -5.61
N VAL A 22 -2.35 -0.44 -4.69
CA VAL A 22 -1.96 0.15 -3.41
C VAL A 22 -1.08 1.39 -3.62
N ALA A 23 -0.16 1.36 -4.59
CA ALA A 23 0.72 2.48 -4.92
C ALA A 23 -0.09 3.69 -5.39
N LEU A 24 -0.98 3.48 -6.35
CA LEU A 24 -1.83 4.53 -6.89
C LEU A 24 -2.73 5.13 -5.80
N ALA A 25 -3.41 4.29 -5.01
CA ALA A 25 -4.24 4.75 -3.90
C ALA A 25 -3.44 5.55 -2.84
N THR A 26 -2.19 5.16 -2.58
CA THR A 26 -1.32 5.90 -1.65
C THR A 26 -0.92 7.26 -2.24
N MET A 27 -0.64 7.32 -3.53
CA MET A 27 -0.26 8.55 -4.25
C MET A 27 -1.43 9.52 -4.46
N GLU A 28 -2.69 9.06 -4.35
CA GLU A 28 -3.88 9.92 -4.31
C GLU A 28 -3.96 10.75 -3.01
N CYS A 29 -3.24 10.36 -1.96
CA CYS A 29 -3.14 11.18 -0.77
C CYS A 29 -2.28 12.42 -1.06
N ASN A 30 -2.91 13.60 -1.09
CA ASN A 30 -2.25 14.90 -1.36
C ASN A 30 -1.06 15.23 -0.44
N ASN A 31 -0.92 14.53 0.68
CA ASN A 31 0.13 14.71 1.68
C ASN A 31 1.28 13.71 1.55
N VAL A 32 1.21 12.79 0.59
CA VAL A 32 2.29 11.89 0.20
C VAL A 32 3.09 12.54 -0.91
N VAL A 33 4.41 12.61 -0.71
CA VAL A 33 5.36 13.14 -1.69
C VAL A 33 5.85 12.02 -2.61
N GLY A 34 5.95 10.81 -2.08
CA GLY A 34 6.36 9.65 -2.85
C GLY A 34 6.42 8.38 -2.00
N LEU A 35 6.62 7.27 -2.69
CA LEU A 35 6.88 5.97 -2.08
C LEU A 35 8.39 5.79 -1.88
N ALA A 36 8.78 5.21 -0.75
CA ALA A 36 10.18 4.96 -0.42
C ALA A 36 10.52 3.48 -0.59
N ASN A 37 11.56 3.18 -1.37
CA ASN A 37 12.19 1.86 -1.34
C ASN A 37 13.01 1.72 -0.04
N ARG A 38 13.02 0.52 0.54
CA ARG A 38 13.86 0.20 1.71
C ARG A 38 15.36 0.28 1.39
N ASN A 39 15.73 0.21 0.11
CA ASN A 39 17.09 0.42 -0.39
C ASN A 39 17.21 1.81 -1.01
N PHE A 40 17.81 2.77 -0.29
CA PHE A 40 18.18 4.10 -0.77
C PHE A 40 19.24 4.10 -1.91
N LYS A 41 19.50 2.95 -2.55
CA LYS A 41 20.61 2.74 -3.49
C LYS A 41 20.21 2.38 -4.93
N GLU A 42 18.94 2.16 -5.24
CA GLU A 42 18.56 1.76 -6.61
C GLU A 42 17.43 2.61 -7.19
N ASP A 43 17.61 2.93 -8.46
CA ASP A 43 16.90 3.89 -9.27
C ASP A 43 15.38 3.71 -9.30
N ASN A 44 14.70 4.85 -9.42
CA ASN A 44 13.26 5.07 -9.38
C ASN A 44 12.47 4.49 -10.58
N SER A 45 12.62 3.20 -10.90
CA SER A 45 11.88 2.60 -12.03
C SER A 45 10.66 1.75 -11.62
N ASN A 46 10.56 1.33 -10.35
CA ASN A 46 9.46 0.49 -9.87
C ASN A 46 8.60 1.22 -8.82
N LEU A 47 7.42 1.71 -9.23
CA LEU A 47 6.43 2.34 -8.36
C LEU A 47 6.02 1.44 -7.16
N SER A 48 6.11 0.12 -7.34
CA SER A 48 5.77 -0.90 -6.33
C SER A 48 6.87 -1.19 -5.29
N SER A 49 8.06 -0.59 -5.43
CA SER A 49 9.23 -0.89 -4.58
C SER A 49 9.10 -0.46 -3.11
N GLY A 50 8.14 0.42 -2.81
CA GLY A 50 7.77 0.84 -1.44
C GLY A 50 6.60 0.08 -0.83
N ILE A 51 6.20 -1.08 -1.38
CA ILE A 51 5.01 -1.81 -0.95
C ILE A 51 5.32 -3.28 -0.73
N LYS A 52 4.92 -3.79 0.43
CA LYS A 52 4.97 -5.22 0.75
C LYS A 52 3.59 -5.73 1.04
N ILE A 53 3.27 -6.87 0.47
CA ILE A 53 2.00 -7.54 0.70
C ILE A 53 2.24 -9.01 1.01
N ASN A 54 1.40 -9.56 1.86
CA ASN A 54 1.29 -11.00 2.11
C ASN A 54 -0.16 -11.34 2.48
N LEU A 55 -0.50 -12.61 2.44
CA LEU A 55 -1.79 -13.08 2.92
C LEU A 55 -1.67 -13.56 4.37
N THR A 56 -2.79 -13.54 5.08
CA THR A 56 -2.97 -14.29 6.32
C THR A 56 -2.74 -15.79 6.10
N GLU A 57 -2.47 -16.53 7.17
CA GLU A 57 -2.13 -17.97 7.12
C GLU A 57 -3.22 -18.81 6.42
N ASP A 58 -4.49 -18.45 6.63
CA ASP A 58 -5.67 -19.06 6.00
C ASP A 58 -5.89 -18.65 4.54
N LYS A 59 -5.06 -17.73 4.01
CA LYS A 59 -5.10 -17.20 2.64
C LYS A 59 -6.39 -16.45 2.27
N SER A 60 -7.07 -15.87 3.25
CA SER A 60 -8.35 -15.17 3.03
C SER A 60 -8.22 -13.65 3.01
N LYS A 61 -7.22 -13.07 3.68
CA LYS A 61 -7.08 -11.61 3.84
C LYS A 61 -5.67 -11.11 3.53
N LEU A 62 -5.58 -9.84 3.13
CA LEU A 62 -4.33 -9.18 2.78
C LEU A 62 -3.74 -8.40 3.97
N ASN A 63 -2.43 -8.52 4.16
CA ASN A 63 -1.63 -7.60 4.98
C ASN A 63 -0.81 -6.70 4.06
N ILE A 64 -0.83 -5.40 4.32
CA ILE A 64 -0.20 -4.39 3.48
C ILE A 64 0.76 -3.56 4.33
N HIS A 65 2.00 -3.39 3.87
CA HIS A 65 2.92 -2.40 4.39
C HIS A 65 3.26 -1.43 3.27
N VAL A 66 3.03 -0.14 3.52
CA VAL A 66 3.46 0.94 2.63
C VAL A 66 4.57 1.73 3.29
N PHE A 67 5.54 2.17 2.49
CA PHE A 67 6.68 2.97 2.91
C PHE A 67 6.61 4.30 2.16
N VAL A 68 6.41 5.40 2.89
CA VAL A 68 6.05 6.69 2.30
C VAL A 68 6.96 7.82 2.79
N ILE A 69 7.13 8.82 1.94
CA ILE A 69 7.66 10.14 2.28
C ILE A 69 6.47 11.09 2.28
N ILE A 70 6.31 11.85 3.36
CA ILE A 70 5.16 12.74 3.56
C ILE A 70 5.58 14.21 3.59
N LYS A 71 4.60 15.10 3.39
CA LYS A 71 4.79 16.55 3.51
C LYS A 71 4.98 16.98 4.96
N TYR A 72 5.86 17.95 5.17
CA TYR A 72 6.01 18.63 6.45
C TYR A 72 4.76 19.46 6.81
N GLY A 73 4.53 19.68 8.10
CA GLY A 73 3.51 20.63 8.58
C GLY A 73 2.13 20.04 8.87
N ILE A 74 1.93 18.74 8.65
CA ILE A 74 0.66 18.05 8.93
C ILE A 74 0.91 16.92 9.93
N LYS A 75 -0.06 16.67 10.82
CA LYS A 75 0.01 15.59 11.80
C LYS A 75 0.09 14.24 11.09
N ILE A 76 1.12 13.46 11.42
CA ILE A 76 1.36 12.12 10.83
C ILE A 76 0.14 11.21 10.99
N SER A 77 -0.58 11.30 12.11
CA SER A 77 -1.78 10.49 12.36
C SER A 77 -2.91 10.76 11.37
N ILE A 78 -3.07 12.01 10.92
CA ILE A 78 -4.07 12.37 9.91
C ILE A 78 -3.68 11.77 8.58
N ILE A 79 -2.44 11.98 8.15
CA ILE A 79 -1.93 11.44 6.88
C ILE A 79 -2.00 9.91 6.85
N ALA A 80 -1.61 9.24 7.93
CA ALA A 80 -1.68 7.80 8.03
C ALA A 80 -3.13 7.29 7.95
N SER A 81 -4.07 7.96 8.60
CA SER A 81 -5.50 7.62 8.52
C SER A 81 -6.04 7.75 7.09
N ASP A 82 -5.68 8.83 6.39
CA ASP A 82 -6.10 9.06 5.00
C ASP A 82 -5.54 7.99 4.05
N ILE A 83 -4.25 7.65 4.19
CA ILE A 83 -3.60 6.59 3.40
C ILE A 83 -4.30 5.24 3.64
N ILE A 84 -4.58 4.90 4.91
CA ILE A 84 -5.25 3.64 5.26
C ILE A 84 -6.63 3.58 4.62
N HIS A 85 -7.39 4.67 4.66
CA HIS A 85 -8.73 4.75 4.06
C HIS A 85 -8.67 4.55 2.54
N LEU A 86 -7.82 5.30 1.84
CA LEU A 86 -7.68 5.22 0.38
C LEU A 86 -7.26 3.83 -0.09
N ILE A 87 -6.28 3.21 0.59
CA ILE A 87 -5.84 1.85 0.28
C ILE A 87 -6.97 0.86 0.50
N LYS A 88 -7.66 0.94 1.65
CA LYS A 88 -8.73 0.02 1.99
C LYS A 88 -9.85 0.07 0.96
N ASP A 89 -10.35 1.26 0.68
CA ASP A 89 -11.42 1.47 -0.28
C ASP A 89 -11.04 0.98 -1.68
N SER A 90 -9.82 1.28 -2.13
CA SER A 90 -9.37 0.88 -3.47
C SER A 90 -9.20 -0.62 -3.61
N VAL A 91 -8.58 -1.28 -2.62
CA VAL A 91 -8.36 -2.73 -2.65
C VAL A 91 -9.68 -3.49 -2.53
N GLU A 92 -10.54 -3.11 -1.59
CA GLU A 92 -11.84 -3.77 -1.41
C GLU A 92 -12.77 -3.53 -2.62
N ARG A 93 -12.76 -2.33 -3.21
CA ARG A 93 -13.59 -2.01 -4.39
C ARG A 93 -13.12 -2.68 -5.68
N PHE A 94 -11.82 -2.68 -5.96
CA PHE A 94 -11.32 -3.17 -7.25
C PHE A 94 -10.97 -4.66 -7.27
N LEU A 95 -10.64 -5.24 -6.13
CA LEU A 95 -10.20 -6.63 -6.04
C LEU A 95 -11.16 -7.50 -5.23
N GLU A 96 -12.16 -6.91 -4.55
CA GLU A 96 -13.06 -7.62 -3.64
C GLU A 96 -12.29 -8.43 -2.58
N LEU A 97 -11.08 -7.99 -2.23
CA LEU A 97 -10.21 -8.64 -1.25
C LEU A 97 -10.33 -7.96 0.10
N SER A 98 -10.62 -8.76 1.13
CA SER A 98 -10.63 -8.29 2.51
C SER A 98 -9.21 -8.00 3.01
N ILE A 99 -9.05 -6.91 3.74
CA ILE A 99 -7.77 -6.52 4.34
C ILE A 99 -7.77 -6.87 5.84
N ASN A 100 -6.70 -7.52 6.30
CA ASN A 100 -6.46 -7.80 7.71
C ASN A 100 -5.73 -6.63 8.39
N SER A 101 -4.70 -6.07 7.74
CA SER A 101 -3.94 -4.96 8.32
C SER A 101 -3.30 -4.07 7.25
N ILE A 102 -3.19 -2.78 7.55
CA ILE A 102 -2.41 -1.81 6.79
C ILE A 102 -1.45 -1.13 7.75
N VAL A 103 -0.15 -1.20 7.45
CA VAL A 103 0.91 -0.55 8.21
C VAL A 103 1.54 0.53 7.35
N VAL A 104 1.38 1.78 7.78
CA VAL A 104 2.00 2.95 7.13
C VAL A 104 3.34 3.24 7.79
N ASN A 105 4.43 3.09 7.04
CA ASN A 105 5.80 3.32 7.50
C ASN A 105 6.27 4.67 6.95
N ILE A 106 6.45 5.65 7.83
CA ILE A 106 6.98 6.95 7.44
C ILE A 106 8.50 6.87 7.37
N GLN A 107 9.06 6.96 6.16
CA GLN A 107 10.50 6.84 5.91
C GLN A 107 11.19 8.20 5.82
N GLY A 108 10.43 9.26 5.62
CA GLY A 108 10.97 10.61 5.53
C GLY A 108 9.87 11.66 5.55
N ILE A 109 10.28 12.88 5.85
CA ILE A 109 9.44 14.07 5.78
C ILE A 109 10.16 15.03 4.84
N ARG A 110 9.44 15.55 3.83
CA ARG A 110 9.96 16.55 2.91
C ARG A 110 9.18 17.86 3.07
N TYR A 111 9.92 18.96 3.08
CA TYR A 111 9.35 20.29 2.95
C TYR A 111 9.10 20.58 1.46
N GLU A 112 7.87 20.87 1.09
CA GLU A 112 7.51 21.38 -0.24
C GLU A 112 7.15 22.86 -0.10
N ASN A 113 7.79 23.70 -0.93
CA ASN A 113 7.48 25.11 -1.11
C ASN A 113 6.38 25.27 -2.15
#